data_AF-A0A3M2SIE2-F1
#
_entry.id   AF-A0A3M2SIE2-F1
#
_cell.length_a   1.000
_cell.length_b   1.000
_cell.length_c   1.000
_cell.angle_alpha   90.00
_cell.angle_beta   90.00
_cell.angle_gamma   90.00
#
_symmetry.space_group_name_H-M   'P 1'
#
loop_
_entity.id
_entity.type
_entity.pdbx_description
1 polymer ?
#
loop_
_entity_poly.entity_id
_entity_poly.type
_entity_poly.pdbx_seq_one_letter_code
_entity_poly.pdbx_strand_id
1 'polypeptide(L)'
;MASSSRPWLKRSQPLTPKWERRYYGYTDRLTLNDIVQVIEDVKDVKLGVTYDSRDALNRGECTLLPGPTESGFTDSKFDGSIVDDGLADLDAHVSIKETFPTYDPLTVRDAVEKWFAAD
;
A
#
# COMPACT_ATOMS: atom_id res chain seq x y z
N MET A 1 33.59 18.60 46.70
CA MET A 1 34.17 18.04 45.46
C MET A 1 33.46 16.74 45.11
N ALA A 2 32.77 16.68 43.97
CA ALA A 2 32.51 15.47 43.19
C ALA A 2 31.86 15.88 41.86
N SER A 3 32.67 16.37 40.92
CA SER A 3 32.24 16.51 39.52
C SER A 3 32.51 15.18 38.82
N SER A 4 31.47 14.36 38.68
CA SER A 4 31.53 13.11 37.91
C SER A 4 31.28 13.41 36.44
N SER A 5 32.33 13.81 35.72
CA SER A 5 32.31 13.83 34.26
C SER A 5 32.71 12.45 33.77
N ARG A 6 31.74 11.63 33.33
CA ARG A 6 31.99 10.32 32.70
C ARG A 6 32.30 10.54 31.21
N PRO A 7 33.56 10.38 30.75
CA PRO A 7 33.98 10.74 29.38
C PRO A 7 33.48 9.81 28.26
N TRP A 8 32.76 8.73 28.59
CA TRP A 8 32.35 7.68 27.64
C TRP A 8 30.94 7.85 27.04
N LEU A 9 30.27 8.99 27.26
CA LEU A 9 29.01 9.33 26.59
C LEU A 9 29.23 10.12 25.28
N LYS A 10 30.09 9.61 24.40
CA LYS A 10 30.05 9.92 22.97
C LYS A 10 30.06 8.61 22.21
N ARG A 11 28.97 7.85 22.31
CA ARG A 11 28.68 6.83 21.29
C ARG A 11 28.23 7.60 20.05
N SER A 12 29.17 8.00 19.21
CA SER A 12 28.88 8.21 17.81
C SER A 12 28.29 6.90 17.30
N GLN A 13 26.98 6.84 17.13
CA GLN A 13 26.33 5.78 16.38
C GLN A 13 27.10 5.66 15.05
N PRO A 14 27.71 4.51 14.73
CA PRO A 14 28.31 4.35 13.41
C PRO A 14 27.18 4.57 12.40
N LEU A 15 27.42 5.43 11.41
CA LEU A 15 26.50 5.62 10.28
C LEU A 15 26.25 4.24 9.68
N THR A 16 25.06 3.69 9.90
CA THR A 16 24.62 2.48 9.20
C THR A 16 24.68 2.79 7.71
N PRO A 17 25.23 1.89 6.87
CA PRO A 17 25.26 2.11 5.43
C PRO A 17 23.82 2.38 4.96
N LYS A 18 23.61 3.53 4.31
CA LYS A 18 22.34 3.82 3.65
C LYS A 18 22.25 2.88 2.45
N TRP A 19 21.34 1.91 2.53
CA TRP A 19 21.08 1.00 1.42
C TRP A 19 20.39 1.76 0.30
N GLU A 20 21.00 1.75 -0.88
CA GLU A 20 20.36 2.28 -2.09
C GLU A 20 19.24 1.33 -2.51
N ARG A 21 18.04 1.88 -2.72
CA ARG A 21 16.91 1.11 -3.25
C ARG A 21 17.23 0.73 -4.70
N ARG A 22 17.31 -0.57 -4.97
CA ARG A 22 17.73 -1.09 -6.28
C ARG A 22 16.58 -1.34 -7.26
N TYR A 23 15.39 -1.65 -6.76
CA TYR A 23 14.27 -2.07 -7.61
C TYR A 23 12.95 -1.52 -7.09
N TYR A 24 12.08 -1.18 -8.03
CA TYR A 24 10.64 -1.23 -7.87
C TYR A 24 10.15 -2.45 -8.64
N GLY A 25 9.10 -3.09 -8.15
CA GLY A 25 8.55 -4.28 -8.78
C GLY A 25 7.04 -4.24 -8.76
N TYR A 26 6.45 -4.75 -9.83
CA TYR A 26 5.03 -4.98 -9.95
C TYR A 26 4.78 -6.38 -10.50
N THR A 27 3.62 -6.92 -10.13
CA THR A 27 3.03 -8.10 -10.80
C THR A 27 1.97 -7.62 -11.77
N ASP A 28 1.03 -6.83 -11.26
CA ASP A 28 0.01 -6.15 -12.04
C ASP A 28 0.18 -4.64 -11.95
N ARG A 29 -0.23 -3.95 -13.01
CA ARG A 29 -0.30 -2.50 -13.07
C ARG A 29 -1.74 -2.12 -13.43
N LEU A 30 -2.53 -1.91 -12.39
CA LEU A 30 -3.98 -1.76 -12.47
C LEU A 30 -4.40 -0.46 -11.79
N THR A 31 -5.48 0.14 -12.29
CA THR A 31 -6.17 1.22 -11.61
C THR A 31 -7.07 0.66 -10.51
N LEU A 32 -7.52 1.52 -9.58
CA LEU A 32 -8.52 1.11 -8.58
C LEU A 32 -9.83 0.63 -9.24
N ASN A 33 -10.20 1.18 -10.40
CA ASN A 33 -11.38 0.74 -11.14
C ASN A 33 -11.22 -0.68 -11.71
N ASP A 34 -10.02 -1.01 -12.20
CA ASP A 34 -9.75 -2.37 -12.68
C ASP A 34 -9.82 -3.38 -11.53
N ILE A 35 -9.33 -3.01 -10.34
CA ILE A 35 -9.43 -3.84 -9.13
C ILE A 35 -10.89 -4.05 -8.72
N VAL A 36 -11.71 -3.00 -8.76
CA VAL A 36 -13.17 -3.10 -8.53
C VAL A 36 -13.80 -4.11 -9.50
N GLN A 37 -13.50 -4.00 -10.80
CA GLN A 37 -14.02 -4.94 -11.80
C GLN A 37 -13.59 -6.38 -11.53
N VAL A 38 -12.32 -6.61 -11.16
CA VAL A 38 -11.84 -7.95 -10.79
C VAL A 38 -12.66 -8.53 -9.63
N ILE A 39 -12.95 -7.75 -8.59
CA ILE A 39 -13.74 -8.21 -7.44
C ILE A 39 -15.19 -8.50 -7.84
N GLU A 40 -15.81 -7.60 -8.61
CA GLU A 40 -17.17 -7.79 -9.13
C GLU A 40 -17.30 -9.06 -9.97
N ASP A 41 -16.32 -9.32 -10.84
CA ASP A 41 -16.29 -10.51 -11.71
C ASP A 41 -16.09 -11.79 -10.92
N VAL A 42 -15.15 -11.82 -9.96
CA VAL A 42 -14.85 -13.02 -9.18
C VAL A 42 -16.02 -13.40 -8.29
N LYS A 43 -16.70 -12.41 -7.71
CA LYS A 43 -17.78 -12.63 -6.74
C LYS A 43 -19.18 -12.63 -7.37
N ASP A 44 -19.29 -12.28 -8.66
CA ASP A 44 -20.56 -12.07 -9.36
C ASP A 44 -21.50 -11.11 -8.61
N VAL A 45 -20.95 -9.99 -8.14
CA VAL A 45 -21.70 -8.92 -7.44
C VAL A 45 -21.39 -7.55 -8.01
N LYS A 46 -22.25 -6.57 -7.71
CA LYS A 46 -21.93 -5.15 -7.91
C LYS A 46 -21.56 -4.50 -6.59
N LEU A 47 -20.43 -3.80 -6.58
CA LEU A 47 -19.96 -3.09 -5.40
C LEU A 47 -20.58 -1.68 -5.35
N GLY A 48 -20.85 -1.21 -4.13
CA GLY A 48 -21.22 0.18 -3.90
C GLY A 48 -19.98 1.07 -4.02
N VAL A 49 -19.73 1.64 -5.20
CA VAL A 49 -18.57 2.50 -5.45
C VAL A 49 -18.94 3.96 -5.19
N THR A 50 -18.10 4.66 -4.43
CA THR A 50 -18.16 6.13 -4.25
C THR A 50 -16.89 6.74 -4.84
N TYR A 51 -17.04 7.82 -5.59
CA TYR A 51 -15.92 8.56 -6.18
C TYR A 51 -15.74 9.89 -5.46
N ASP A 52 -14.64 10.05 -4.75
CA ASP A 52 -14.27 11.32 -4.13
C ASP A 52 -13.58 12.23 -5.17
N SER A 53 -13.95 13.51 -5.18
CA SER A 53 -13.34 14.50 -6.08
C SER A 53 -11.91 14.86 -5.63
N ARG A 54 -11.02 15.19 -6.58
CA ARG A 54 -9.67 15.73 -6.29
C ARG A 54 -9.69 16.90 -5.30
N ASP A 55 -10.63 17.82 -5.46
CA ASP A 55 -10.75 18.98 -4.57
C ASP A 55 -11.07 18.57 -3.12
N ALA A 56 -11.89 17.53 -2.93
CA ALA A 56 -12.18 16.98 -1.60
C ALA A 56 -10.94 16.28 -1.02
N LEU A 57 -10.26 15.43 -1.81
CA LEU A 57 -9.04 14.74 -1.40
C LEU A 57 -7.94 15.73 -0.97
N ASN A 58 -7.76 16.83 -1.71
CA ASN A 58 -6.82 17.90 -1.36
C ASN A 58 -7.13 18.60 -0.03
N ARG A 59 -8.40 18.59 0.42
CA ARG A 59 -8.81 19.09 1.74
C ARG A 59 -8.68 18.05 2.84
N GLY A 60 -8.22 16.83 2.53
CA GLY A 60 -8.21 15.69 3.45
C GLY A 60 -9.59 15.08 3.69
N GLU A 61 -10.55 15.41 2.82
CA GLU A 61 -11.90 14.84 2.83
C GLU A 61 -11.91 13.57 1.96
N CYS A 62 -12.41 12.47 2.51
CA CYS A 62 -12.67 11.24 1.79
C CYS A 62 -13.86 10.52 2.39
N THR A 63 -14.55 9.73 1.58
CA THR A 63 -15.64 8.87 2.03
C THR A 63 -15.08 7.84 3.00
N LEU A 64 -15.66 7.77 4.20
CA LEU A 64 -15.27 6.80 5.22
C LEU A 64 -15.82 5.42 4.83
N LEU A 65 -14.94 4.42 4.84
CA LEU A 65 -15.36 3.04 4.63
C LEU A 65 -15.79 2.43 5.96
N PRO A 66 -16.88 1.62 5.98
CA PRO A 66 -17.33 0.98 7.20
C PRO A 66 -16.20 0.11 7.76
N GLY A 67 -15.80 0.40 9.00
CA GLY A 67 -14.81 -0.41 9.72
C GLY A 67 -15.38 -1.77 10.14
N PRO A 68 -14.52 -2.76 10.42
CA PRO A 68 -14.97 -4.01 11.01
C PRO A 68 -15.65 -3.73 12.36
N THR A 69 -16.83 -4.31 12.56
CA THR A 69 -17.74 -4.08 13.72
C THR A 69 -17.08 -4.31 15.08
N GLU A 70 -16.00 -5.09 15.09
CA GLU A 70 -15.24 -5.55 16.26
C GLU A 70 -13.91 -4.81 16.46
N SER A 71 -13.57 -3.87 15.57
CA SER A 71 -12.45 -2.96 15.77
C SER A 71 -12.91 -1.67 16.45
N GLY A 72 -12.14 -1.15 17.41
CA GLY A 72 -12.40 0.16 18.02
C GLY A 72 -12.28 1.36 17.06
N PHE A 73 -12.05 1.08 15.77
CA PHE A 73 -12.01 2.05 14.68
C PHE A 73 -13.29 1.87 13.87
N THR A 74 -14.29 2.72 14.12
CA THR A 74 -15.57 2.68 13.42
C THR A 74 -15.44 3.03 11.94
N ASP A 75 -14.43 3.83 11.61
CA ASP A 75 -14.19 4.34 10.27
C ASP A 75 -12.69 4.28 9.93
N SER A 76 -12.38 3.91 8.69
CA SER A 76 -11.02 3.99 8.15
C SER A 76 -10.95 5.09 7.09
N LYS A 77 -9.88 5.89 7.12
CA LYS A 77 -9.56 6.88 6.09
C LYS A 77 -8.50 6.31 5.18
N PHE A 78 -8.84 6.12 3.90
CA PHE A 78 -7.86 5.89 2.85
C PHE A 78 -7.46 7.24 2.26
N ASP A 79 -6.16 7.53 2.19
CA ASP A 79 -5.67 8.74 1.53
C ASP A 79 -5.61 8.50 0.01
N GLY A 80 -6.71 8.82 -0.67
CA GLY A 80 -6.84 8.66 -2.12
C GLY A 80 -5.93 9.59 -2.94
N SER A 81 -5.36 10.64 -2.33
CA SER A 81 -4.53 11.62 -3.05
C SER A 81 -3.29 10.99 -3.68
N ILE A 82 -2.67 10.00 -3.02
CA ILE A 82 -1.49 9.30 -3.54
C ILE A 82 -1.76 8.55 -4.85
N VAL A 83 -2.99 8.06 -5.03
CA VAL A 83 -3.41 7.34 -6.23
C VAL A 83 -3.76 8.33 -7.34
N ASP A 84 -4.49 9.40 -7.00
CA ASP A 84 -4.90 10.45 -7.93
C ASP A 84 -3.71 11.26 -8.48
N ASP A 85 -2.67 11.46 -7.68
CA ASP A 85 -1.41 12.07 -8.10
C ASP A 85 -0.50 11.10 -8.89
N GLY A 86 -0.90 9.84 -9.04
CA GLY A 86 -0.11 8.80 -9.72
C GLY A 86 1.13 8.36 -8.96
N LEU A 87 1.29 8.75 -7.69
CA LEU A 87 2.47 8.42 -6.87
C LEU A 87 2.52 6.93 -6.50
N ALA A 88 1.38 6.23 -6.60
CA ALA A 88 1.31 4.78 -6.47
C ALA A 88 1.81 4.04 -7.72
N ASP A 89 1.90 4.72 -8.87
CA ASP A 89 2.44 4.17 -10.11
C ASP A 89 3.96 4.37 -10.16
N LEU A 90 4.66 3.50 -9.43
CA LEU A 90 6.11 3.58 -9.28
C LEU A 90 6.80 3.31 -10.63
N ASP A 91 7.91 4.02 -10.87
CA ASP A 91 8.71 3.87 -12.10
C ASP A 91 9.51 2.56 -12.10
N ALA A 92 8.77 1.46 -12.27
CA ALA A 92 9.28 0.11 -12.45
C ALA A 92 9.20 -0.23 -13.93
N HIS A 93 10.36 -0.37 -14.58
CA HIS A 93 10.43 -0.73 -16.00
C HIS A 93 10.28 -2.23 -16.26
N VAL A 94 10.44 -3.06 -15.23
CA VAL A 94 10.54 -4.51 -15.34
C VAL A 94 9.65 -5.14 -14.28
N SER A 95 8.88 -6.16 -14.65
CA SER A 95 8.04 -6.90 -13.70
C SER A 95 8.90 -7.68 -12.68
N ILE A 96 8.30 -8.02 -11.54
CA ILE A 96 8.95 -8.89 -10.54
C ILE A 96 9.30 -10.25 -11.16
N LYS A 97 8.41 -10.77 -12.02
CA LYS A 97 8.57 -12.06 -12.69
C LYS A 97 9.76 -12.08 -13.65
N GLU A 98 9.97 -11.01 -14.40
CA GLU A 98 11.16 -10.87 -15.26
C GLU A 98 12.45 -10.72 -14.43
N THR A 99 12.40 -9.97 -13.32
CA THR A 99 13.56 -9.76 -12.46
C THR A 99 13.94 -11.03 -11.69
N PHE A 100 12.96 -11.81 -11.27
CA PHE A 100 13.15 -13.04 -10.50
C PHE A 100 12.28 -14.19 -11.06
N PRO A 101 12.71 -14.84 -12.17
CA PRO A 101 11.91 -15.85 -12.88
C PRO A 101 11.56 -17.10 -12.08
N THR A 102 12.27 -17.34 -10.97
CA THR A 102 12.01 -18.46 -10.05
C THR A 102 10.77 -18.24 -9.19
N TYR A 103 10.29 -17.00 -9.07
CA TYR A 103 9.10 -16.66 -8.30
C TYR A 103 7.89 -16.50 -9.21
N ASP A 104 6.74 -16.97 -8.74
CA ASP A 104 5.46 -16.80 -9.40
C ASP A 104 4.55 -15.96 -8.49
N PRO A 105 4.64 -14.63 -8.56
CA PRO A 105 3.84 -13.77 -7.71
C PRO A 105 2.36 -13.85 -8.12
N LEU A 106 1.47 -13.77 -7.14
CA LEU A 106 0.03 -13.77 -7.39
C LEU A 106 -0.38 -12.48 -8.08
N THR A 107 -1.26 -12.62 -9.08
CA THR A 107 -1.99 -11.47 -9.60
C THR A 107 -3.04 -11.01 -8.59
N VAL A 108 -3.57 -9.80 -8.77
CA VAL A 108 -4.71 -9.28 -8.01
C VAL A 108 -5.90 -10.24 -8.11
N ARG A 109 -6.18 -10.79 -9.29
CA ARG A 109 -7.25 -11.78 -9.47
C ARG A 109 -6.99 -13.04 -8.67
N ASP A 110 -5.79 -13.63 -8.75
CA ASP A 110 -5.46 -14.83 -7.97
C ASP A 110 -5.60 -14.58 -6.46
N ALA A 111 -5.20 -13.39 -6.00
CA ALA A 111 -5.33 -12.99 -4.60
C ALA A 111 -6.80 -12.86 -4.18
N VAL A 112 -7.64 -12.24 -5.01
CA VAL A 112 -9.08 -12.07 -4.78
C VAL A 112 -9.79 -13.44 -4.76
N GLU A 113 -9.51 -14.30 -5.74
CA GLU A 113 -10.05 -15.66 -5.80
C GLU A 113 -9.67 -16.47 -4.56
N LYS A 114 -8.40 -16.42 -4.14
CA LYS A 114 -7.95 -17.11 -2.92
C LYS A 114 -8.55 -16.53 -1.65
N TRP A 115 -8.72 -15.21 -1.57
CA TRP A 115 -9.30 -14.54 -0.41
C TRP A 115 -10.74 -15.00 -0.19
N PHE A 116 -11.54 -15.09 -1.26
CA PHE A 116 -12.94 -15.50 -1.17
C PHE A 116 -13.15 -17.02 -1.23
N ALA A 117 -12.16 -17.80 -1.62
CA ALA A 117 -12.19 -19.26 -1.52
C ALA A 117 -11.86 -19.79 -0.11
N ALA A 118 -11.36 -18.93 0.78
CA ALA A 118 -11.01 -19.29 2.16
C ALA A 118 -12.21 -19.26 3.14
N ASP A 119 -13.41 -18.97 2.64
CA ASP A 119 -14.69 -18.94 3.38
C ASP A 119 -15.44 -20.29 3.31
#